data_AF-A0A6A6XGL5-F1
#
_entry.id   AF-A0A6A6XGL5-F1
#
_cell.length_a   1.000
_cell.length_b   1.000
_cell.length_c   1.000
_cell.angle_alpha   90.00
_cell.angle_beta   90.00
_cell.angle_gamma   90.00
#
_symmetry.space_group_name_H-M   'P 1'
#
loop_
_entity.id
_entity.type
_entity.pdbx_description
1 polymer ?
#
loop_
_entity_poly.entity_id
_entity_poly.type
_entity_poly.pdbx_seq_one_letter_code
_entity_poly.pdbx_strand_id
1 'polypeptide(L)'
;EPTSAMELVDFIINCLWKLPIRRPAPLDRMKERATAETSYYQPFDIMHVKNKFPSIDERVAMRLGRMISRRRQLLRYRKTHIDSLQGKHLQTRRPVIETKSDQGHEDTGIAPSFVTSTHHMQDTKATTLKLDAHQQISAGPSDLYTPSVSSSISSTSSQQSDGDIPIIVPNRPKGDTEDALNQFTCLYCLTAQSIQTERRWKKHVLDDLQPYVCTYSECSLNDYVFENQDEWFQHEAQSHRSKWFCNVDTHEQFDNASDFLEHMKVLHENVLRRDQISSLQRICRVPTRSQFGVCPLCEKTSKKLKTHLARHLKQLALFAIPQTDYMSESDTEDAKSDIAHRSH
;
A
#
# COMPACT_ATOMS: atom_id res chain seq x y z
N GLU A 1 26.19 -13.97 21.22
CA GLU A 1 26.55 -14.93 20.16
C GLU A 1 25.86 -16.24 20.46
N PRO A 2 25.37 -16.99 19.47
CA PRO A 2 24.69 -18.27 19.71
C PRO A 2 25.69 -19.27 20.34
N THR A 3 25.25 -19.93 21.41
CA THR A 3 26.07 -20.81 22.25
C THR A 3 25.93 -22.29 21.87
N SER A 4 24.96 -22.63 21.02
CA SER A 4 24.77 -23.98 20.47
C SER A 4 24.54 -23.98 18.96
N ALA A 5 24.76 -25.13 18.32
CA ALA A 5 24.51 -25.31 16.89
C ALA A 5 23.05 -25.06 16.49
N MET A 6 22.09 -25.39 17.37
CA MET A 6 20.66 -25.12 17.15
C MET A 6 20.37 -23.62 17.20
N GLU A 7 20.93 -22.90 18.16
CA GLU A 7 20.79 -21.43 18.25
C GLU A 7 21.41 -20.72 17.05
N LEU A 8 22.49 -21.26 16.48
CA LEU A 8 23.10 -20.73 15.26
C LEU A 8 22.20 -20.94 14.04
N VAL A 9 21.58 -22.12 13.90
CA VAL A 9 20.63 -22.40 12.82
C VAL A 9 19.42 -21.47 12.92
N ASP A 10 18.84 -21.32 14.12
CA ASP A 10 17.72 -20.41 14.35
C ASP A 10 18.10 -18.95 14.06
N PHE A 11 19.30 -18.53 14.45
CA PHE A 11 19.82 -17.20 14.14
C PHE A 11 19.94 -16.99 12.63
N ILE A 12 20.52 -17.94 11.89
CA ILE A 12 20.67 -17.87 10.43
C ILE A 12 19.30 -17.81 9.76
N ILE A 13 18.35 -18.67 10.16
CA ILE A 13 16.98 -18.66 9.62
C ILE A 13 16.33 -17.29 9.87
N ASN A 14 16.43 -16.76 11.09
CA ASN A 14 15.94 -15.42 11.41
C ASN A 14 16.57 -14.31 10.55
N CYS A 15 17.87 -14.41 10.27
CA CYS A 15 18.56 -13.48 9.37
C CYS A 15 18.04 -13.60 7.94
N LEU A 16 17.83 -14.81 7.42
CA LEU A 16 17.32 -15.05 6.07
C LEU A 16 15.91 -14.49 5.88
N TRP A 17 15.03 -14.64 6.87
CA TRP A 17 13.68 -14.04 6.86
C TRP A 17 13.69 -12.50 6.88
N LYS A 18 14.78 -11.88 7.35
CA LYS A 18 14.95 -10.43 7.39
C LYS A 18 15.61 -9.87 6.12
N LEU A 19 16.12 -10.72 5.23
CA LEU A 19 16.70 -10.26 3.98
C LEU A 19 15.60 -9.75 3.04
N PRO A 20 15.70 -8.51 2.52
CA PRO A 20 14.73 -7.96 1.59
C PRO A 20 14.97 -8.55 0.18
N ILE A 21 14.66 -9.83 0.02
CA ILE A 21 14.88 -10.54 -1.26
C ILE A 21 13.88 -10.05 -2.33
N ARG A 22 12.73 -9.51 -1.92
CA ARG A 22 11.69 -8.97 -2.81
C ARG A 22 11.09 -7.70 -2.23
N ARG A 23 11.01 -6.63 -3.04
CA ARG A 23 10.10 -5.51 -2.77
C ARG A 23 8.79 -5.77 -3.48
N PRO A 24 7.64 -5.69 -2.79
CA PRO A 24 6.35 -5.83 -3.45
C PRO A 24 6.21 -4.73 -4.51
N ALA A 25 5.55 -5.04 -5.63
CA ALA A 25 5.31 -4.02 -6.66
C ALA A 25 4.50 -2.87 -6.03
N PRO A 26 4.98 -1.61 -6.13
CA PRO A 26 4.23 -0.46 -5.63
C PRO A 26 2.98 -0.24 -6.51
N LEU A 27 1.93 0.38 -5.96
CA LEU A 27 0.69 0.68 -6.69
C LEU A 27 0.98 1.43 -8.01
N ASP A 28 1.94 2.35 -7.99
CA ASP A 28 2.27 3.23 -9.13
C ASP A 28 2.93 2.50 -10.31
N ARG A 29 3.44 1.28 -10.12
CA ARG A 29 4.15 0.52 -11.17
C ARG A 29 3.22 -0.37 -12.00
N MET A 30 1.93 -0.41 -11.69
CA MET A 30 0.98 -1.24 -12.46
C MET A 30 0.77 -0.64 -13.86
N LYS A 31 1.37 -1.26 -14.89
CA LYS A 31 1.15 -0.89 -16.30
C LYS A 31 -0.32 -1.03 -16.71
N GLU A 32 -0.75 -0.21 -17.67
CA GLU A 32 -2.09 -0.16 -18.28
C GLU A 32 -2.68 -1.53 -18.69
N ARG A 33 -1.84 -2.54 -18.95
CA ARG A 33 -2.35 -3.88 -19.32
C ARG A 33 -3.17 -4.56 -18.22
N ALA A 34 -2.94 -4.22 -16.96
CA ALA A 34 -3.71 -4.76 -15.83
C ALA A 34 -5.00 -3.95 -15.54
N THR A 35 -5.16 -2.73 -16.07
CA THR A 35 -6.31 -1.85 -15.75
C THR A 35 -7.62 -2.31 -16.41
N ALA A 36 -7.54 -3.15 -17.45
CA ALA A 36 -8.72 -3.69 -18.12
C ALA A 36 -9.53 -4.67 -17.23
N GLU A 37 -8.86 -5.45 -16.38
CA GLU A 37 -9.51 -6.52 -15.60
C GLU A 37 -10.28 -6.02 -14.36
N THR A 38 -10.03 -4.80 -13.88
CA THR A 38 -10.68 -4.25 -12.68
C THR A 38 -11.60 -3.08 -12.96
N SER A 39 -11.81 -2.72 -14.23
CA SER A 39 -12.80 -1.72 -14.65
C SER A 39 -14.20 -2.03 -14.12
N TYR A 40 -14.55 -3.31 -13.96
CA TYR A 40 -15.88 -3.70 -13.48
C TYR A 40 -16.12 -3.39 -11.99
N TYR A 41 -15.06 -3.24 -11.18
CA TYR A 41 -15.21 -2.88 -9.76
C TYR A 41 -15.46 -1.39 -9.55
N GLN A 42 -15.00 -0.55 -10.48
CA GLN A 42 -15.03 0.91 -10.31
C GLN A 42 -16.43 1.45 -10.01
N PRO A 43 -17.52 1.06 -10.71
CA PRO A 43 -18.84 1.57 -10.39
C PRO A 43 -19.27 1.24 -8.95
N PHE A 44 -19.00 0.03 -8.47
CA PHE A 44 -19.35 -0.41 -7.13
C PHE A 44 -18.51 0.27 -6.05
N ASP A 45 -17.21 0.41 -6.27
CA ASP A 45 -16.31 1.06 -5.33
C ASP A 45 -16.59 2.58 -5.23
N ILE A 46 -16.93 3.24 -6.35
CA ILE A 46 -17.38 4.64 -6.35
C ILE A 46 -18.71 4.78 -5.60
N MET A 47 -19.66 3.88 -5.87
CA MET A 47 -20.95 3.86 -5.16
C MET A 47 -20.75 3.66 -3.65
N HIS A 48 -19.84 2.78 -3.23
CA HIS A 48 -19.49 2.58 -1.82
C HIS A 48 -19.00 3.89 -1.18
N VAL A 49 -18.12 4.64 -1.85
CA VAL A 49 -17.62 5.92 -1.35
C VAL A 49 -18.75 6.94 -1.20
N LYS A 50 -19.63 7.08 -2.21
CA LYS A 50 -20.77 8.00 -2.17
C LYS A 50 -21.76 7.64 -1.06
N ASN A 51 -22.08 6.35 -0.91
CA ASN A 51 -22.97 5.90 0.17
C ASN A 51 -22.39 6.16 1.55
N LYS A 52 -21.06 6.04 1.68
CA LYS A 52 -20.36 6.30 2.94
C LYS A 52 -20.23 7.79 3.25
N PHE A 53 -20.15 8.62 2.22
CA PHE A 53 -19.97 10.06 2.31
C PHE A 53 -20.95 10.79 1.37
N PRO A 54 -22.22 10.97 1.75
CA PRO A 54 -23.24 11.48 0.84
C PRO A 54 -22.98 12.89 0.30
N SER A 55 -22.36 13.76 1.11
CA SER A 55 -22.05 15.15 0.74
C SER A 55 -20.70 15.33 0.03
N ILE A 56 -19.99 14.24 -0.27
CA ILE A 56 -18.64 14.34 -0.86
C ILE A 56 -18.68 14.94 -2.27
N ASP A 57 -17.65 15.69 -2.64
CA ASP A 57 -17.44 16.14 -4.01
C ASP A 57 -17.34 14.95 -4.98
N GLU A 58 -18.00 15.07 -6.14
CA GLU A 58 -18.08 13.99 -7.15
C GLU A 58 -16.69 13.56 -7.65
N ARG A 59 -15.78 14.51 -7.89
CA ARG A 59 -14.42 14.20 -8.39
C ARG A 59 -13.63 13.45 -7.33
N VAL A 60 -13.80 13.82 -6.06
CA VAL A 60 -13.16 13.12 -4.93
C VAL A 60 -13.75 11.73 -4.74
N ALA A 61 -15.07 11.55 -4.83
CA ALA A 61 -15.71 10.24 -4.78
C ALA A 61 -15.19 9.30 -5.88
N MET A 62 -15.19 9.79 -7.12
CA MET A 62 -14.67 9.04 -8.27
C MET A 62 -13.21 8.62 -8.05
N ARG A 63 -12.37 9.55 -7.59
CA ARG A 63 -10.96 9.28 -7.29
C ARG A 63 -10.80 8.20 -6.22
N LEU A 64 -11.45 8.37 -5.06
CA LEU A 64 -11.36 7.42 -3.96
C LEU A 64 -11.86 6.02 -4.37
N GLY A 65 -12.97 5.95 -5.10
CA GLY A 65 -13.50 4.68 -5.62
C GLY A 65 -12.53 3.99 -6.58
N ARG A 66 -11.96 4.73 -7.54
CA ARG A 66 -10.93 4.20 -8.46
C ARG A 66 -9.70 3.70 -7.70
N MET A 67 -9.29 4.38 -6.64
CA MET A 67 -8.16 3.95 -5.80
C MET A 67 -8.45 2.65 -5.05
N ILE A 68 -9.69 2.38 -4.64
CA ILE A 68 -10.08 1.08 -4.09
C ILE A 68 -9.93 0.00 -5.17
N SER A 69 -10.46 0.23 -6.37
CA SER A 69 -10.36 -0.74 -7.47
C SER A 69 -8.91 -1.02 -7.88
N ARG A 70 -8.03 0.00 -7.90
CA ARG A 70 -6.59 -0.16 -8.12
C ARG A 70 -5.93 -1.06 -7.06
N ARG A 71 -6.32 -0.93 -5.78
CA ARG A 71 -5.84 -1.83 -4.71
C ARG A 71 -6.31 -3.27 -4.92
N ARG A 72 -7.58 -3.48 -5.29
CA ARG A 72 -8.08 -4.83 -5.64
C ARG A 72 -7.29 -5.46 -6.79
N GLN A 73 -6.97 -4.66 -7.81
CA GLN A 73 -6.16 -5.06 -8.96
C GLN A 73 -4.76 -5.49 -8.54
N LEU A 74 -4.12 -4.72 -7.65
CA LEU A 74 -2.79 -5.03 -7.14
C LEU A 74 -2.75 -6.37 -6.40
N LEU A 75 -3.70 -6.58 -5.50
CA LEU A 75 -3.80 -7.83 -4.73
C LEU A 75 -3.97 -9.04 -5.66
N ARG A 76 -4.82 -8.92 -6.70
CA ARG A 76 -5.03 -9.97 -7.70
C ARG A 76 -3.82 -10.24 -8.59
N TYR A 77 -3.20 -9.17 -9.10
CA TYR A 77 -2.00 -9.26 -9.92
C TYR A 77 -0.88 -9.98 -9.16
N ARG A 78 -0.67 -9.64 -7.88
CA ARG A 78 0.31 -10.29 -7.04
C ARG A 78 0.02 -11.79 -6.91
N LYS A 79 -1.23 -12.16 -6.61
CA LYS A 79 -1.65 -13.56 -6.47
C LYS A 79 -1.39 -14.37 -7.75
N THR A 80 -1.94 -13.91 -8.87
CA THR A 80 -1.76 -14.55 -10.19
C THR A 80 -0.29 -14.67 -10.62
N HIS A 81 0.51 -13.64 -10.34
CA HIS A 81 1.94 -13.65 -10.65
C HIS A 81 2.68 -14.74 -9.85
N ILE A 82 2.34 -14.94 -8.57
CA ILE A 82 2.94 -16.01 -7.78
C ILE A 82 2.47 -17.39 -8.20
N ASP A 83 1.17 -17.56 -8.47
CA ASP A 83 0.63 -18.83 -8.95
C ASP A 83 1.34 -19.25 -10.26
N SER A 84 1.61 -18.30 -11.15
CA SER A 84 2.38 -18.53 -12.38
C SER A 84 3.84 -18.95 -12.10
N LEU A 85 4.50 -18.34 -11.11
CA LEU A 85 5.87 -18.72 -10.73
C LEU A 85 5.92 -20.13 -10.13
N GLN A 86 4.93 -20.50 -9.30
CA GLN A 86 4.81 -21.83 -8.71
C GLN A 86 4.50 -22.90 -9.76
N GLY A 87 3.58 -22.61 -10.70
CA GLY A 87 3.24 -23.50 -11.81
C GLY A 87 4.42 -23.76 -12.75
N LYS A 88 5.26 -22.76 -13.01
CA LYS A 88 6.50 -22.93 -13.79
C LYS A 88 7.55 -23.77 -13.05
N HIS A 89 7.65 -23.66 -11.73
CA HIS A 89 8.62 -24.43 -10.93
C HIS A 89 8.34 -25.94 -10.96
N LEU A 90 7.07 -26.35 -11.05
CA LEU A 90 6.68 -27.76 -11.14
C LEU A 90 7.04 -28.40 -12.49
N GLN A 91 7.15 -27.62 -13.57
CA GLN A 91 7.48 -28.14 -14.90
C GLN A 91 8.99 -28.37 -15.08
N THR A 92 9.86 -27.71 -14.31
CA THR A 92 11.33 -27.80 -14.46
C THR A 92 11.97 -28.93 -13.63
N ARG A 93 11.19 -29.70 -12.84
CA ARG A 93 11.72 -30.64 -11.83
C ARG A 93 11.47 -32.14 -12.10
N ARG A 94 11.37 -32.57 -13.36
CA ARG A 94 11.52 -34.01 -13.70
C ARG A 94 12.94 -34.29 -14.22
N PRO A 95 13.88 -34.77 -13.38
CA PRO A 95 15.03 -35.47 -13.90
C PRO A 95 14.55 -36.86 -14.34
N VAL A 96 14.50 -37.09 -15.65
CA VAL A 96 14.32 -38.45 -16.18
C VAL A 96 15.61 -39.20 -15.91
N ILE A 97 15.59 -40.10 -14.92
CA ILE A 97 16.62 -41.11 -14.74
C ILE A 97 16.27 -42.24 -15.72
N GLU A 98 16.90 -42.22 -16.89
CA GLU A 98 16.86 -43.37 -17.80
C GLU A 98 17.83 -44.45 -17.28
N THR A 99 17.29 -45.44 -16.57
CA THR A 99 17.95 -46.73 -16.38
C THR A 99 17.89 -47.49 -17.70
N LYS A 100 19.04 -47.58 -18.39
CA LYS A 100 19.19 -48.44 -19.55
C LYS A 100 19.38 -49.89 -19.11
N SER A 101 18.34 -50.68 -19.29
CA SER A 101 18.41 -52.11 -19.58
C SER A 101 17.43 -52.34 -20.73
N ASP A 102 17.88 -52.72 -21.92
CA ASP A 102 18.00 -54.14 -22.28
C ASP A 102 18.37 -54.29 -23.76
N GLN A 103 18.72 -55.53 -24.09
CA GLN A 103 19.13 -56.13 -25.35
C GLN A 103 18.24 -55.80 -26.55
N GLY A 104 18.87 -55.86 -27.74
CA GLY A 104 18.30 -55.37 -28.99
C GLY A 104 17.40 -56.34 -29.74
N HIS A 105 16.76 -55.78 -30.76
CA HIS A 105 16.56 -56.42 -32.06
C HIS A 105 16.20 -55.34 -33.10
N GLU A 106 16.81 -55.43 -34.27
CA GLU A 106 16.53 -54.60 -35.46
C GLU A 106 15.16 -54.96 -36.05
N ASP A 107 14.35 -53.97 -36.47
CA ASP A 107 14.04 -53.77 -37.90
C ASP A 107 13.23 -52.48 -38.24
N THR A 108 13.63 -51.87 -39.38
CA THR A 108 12.99 -50.97 -40.38
C THR A 108 11.88 -49.94 -40.04
N GLY A 109 12.09 -48.67 -40.48
CA GLY A 109 10.99 -47.78 -40.92
C GLY A 109 11.25 -46.26 -40.85
N ILE A 110 11.37 -45.60 -42.00
CA ILE A 110 11.77 -44.18 -42.22
C ILE A 110 10.63 -43.17 -41.98
N ALA A 111 10.99 -41.98 -41.45
CA ALA A 111 10.15 -40.90 -40.93
C ALA A 111 9.53 -39.92 -41.97
N PRO A 112 8.51 -39.13 -41.57
CA PRO A 112 8.24 -37.80 -42.11
C PRO A 112 8.63 -36.67 -41.14
N SER A 113 8.77 -35.47 -41.68
CA SER A 113 9.55 -34.36 -41.13
C SER A 113 8.74 -33.06 -41.08
N PHE A 114 8.99 -32.27 -40.03
CA PHE A 114 8.85 -30.81 -39.83
C PHE A 114 7.47 -30.11 -39.82
N VAL A 115 7.14 -29.52 -38.66
CA VAL A 115 6.51 -28.19 -38.57
C VAL A 115 7.25 -27.34 -37.52
N THR A 116 7.64 -26.15 -37.95
CA THR A 116 8.53 -25.16 -37.32
C THR A 116 7.85 -24.36 -36.21
N SER A 117 8.55 -24.18 -35.07
CA SER A 117 8.24 -23.17 -34.05
C SER A 117 9.34 -22.11 -34.02
N THR A 118 9.00 -20.86 -34.35
CA THR A 118 9.92 -19.72 -34.31
C THR A 118 10.02 -19.15 -32.89
N HIS A 119 11.21 -19.31 -32.31
CA HIS A 119 11.65 -18.71 -31.05
C HIS A 119 11.85 -17.19 -31.17
N HIS A 120 11.51 -16.45 -30.11
CA HIS A 120 12.22 -15.23 -29.74
C HIS A 120 12.40 -15.20 -28.21
N MET A 121 13.55 -15.72 -27.75
CA MET A 121 14.01 -15.63 -26.36
C MET A 121 15.14 -14.59 -26.31
N GLN A 122 15.08 -13.67 -25.37
CA GLN A 122 16.26 -12.89 -24.97
C GLN A 122 16.75 -13.46 -23.64
N ASP A 123 17.87 -14.17 -23.71
CA ASP A 123 18.55 -14.77 -22.55
C ASP A 123 19.14 -13.69 -21.65
N THR A 124 18.85 -13.79 -20.34
CA THR A 124 19.64 -13.08 -19.31
C THR A 124 20.59 -14.09 -18.69
N LYS A 125 21.90 -13.94 -18.97
CA LYS A 125 22.95 -14.81 -18.42
C LYS A 125 23.09 -14.58 -16.92
N ALA A 126 23.05 -15.67 -16.14
CA ALA A 126 23.35 -15.65 -14.71
C ALA A 126 24.88 -15.63 -14.49
N THR A 127 25.38 -14.64 -13.75
CA THR A 127 26.79 -14.60 -13.34
C THR A 127 27.00 -15.47 -12.11
N THR A 128 27.78 -16.54 -12.25
CA THR A 128 28.20 -17.42 -11.16
C THR A 128 29.34 -16.75 -10.40
N LEU A 129 29.16 -16.44 -9.12
CA LEU A 129 30.21 -15.94 -8.23
C LEU A 129 31.13 -17.11 -7.82
N LYS A 130 32.41 -17.03 -8.19
CA LYS A 130 33.48 -17.85 -7.61
C LYS A 130 34.16 -17.04 -6.51
N LEU A 131 34.18 -17.57 -5.28
CA LEU A 131 34.98 -17.02 -4.18
C LEU A 131 36.36 -17.67 -4.23
N ASP A 132 37.41 -16.86 -4.39
CA ASP A 132 38.77 -17.23 -4.01
C ASP A 132 39.25 -16.35 -2.86
N ALA A 133 39.88 -17.00 -1.89
CA ALA A 133 40.30 -16.46 -0.61
C ALA A 133 41.72 -15.86 -0.67
N HIS A 134 41.97 -14.95 0.29
CA HIS A 134 43.25 -14.36 0.74
C HIS A 134 43.73 -13.07 0.04
N GLN A 135 43.36 -11.92 0.64
CA GLN A 135 44.36 -10.91 1.06
C GLN A 135 43.79 -9.94 2.10
N GLN A 136 44.61 -9.66 3.11
CA GLN A 136 44.30 -8.92 4.33
C GLN A 136 44.38 -7.39 4.12
N ILE A 137 43.26 -6.71 4.41
CA ILE A 137 43.05 -5.46 5.20
C ILE A 137 44.05 -4.30 5.05
N SER A 138 43.56 -3.11 4.64
CA SER A 138 43.35 -1.94 5.53
C SER A 138 42.92 -0.67 4.78
N ALA A 139 41.72 -0.14 5.09
CA ALA A 139 41.45 1.29 5.36
C ALA A 139 39.94 1.64 5.31
N GLY A 140 39.37 2.01 6.47
CA GLY A 140 38.30 3.03 6.62
C GLY A 140 36.83 2.65 6.36
N PRO A 141 35.92 2.74 7.36
CA PRO A 141 34.48 2.55 7.16
C PRO A 141 33.77 3.90 6.94
N SER A 142 33.43 4.22 5.70
CA SER A 142 32.32 5.13 5.40
C SER A 142 31.57 4.62 4.18
N ASP A 143 30.25 4.72 4.25
CA ASP A 143 29.26 4.38 3.21
C ASP A 143 28.66 2.97 3.20
N LEU A 144 28.41 2.42 4.40
CA LEU A 144 27.23 1.56 4.57
C LEU A 144 26.06 2.42 5.04
N TYR A 145 25.25 2.82 4.07
CA TYR A 145 23.94 3.46 4.23
C TYR A 145 23.08 2.59 5.16
N THR A 146 23.00 2.99 6.42
CA THR A 146 21.99 2.50 7.36
C THR A 146 20.62 2.86 6.78
N PRO A 147 19.64 1.94 6.73
CA PRO A 147 18.28 2.36 6.57
C PRO A 147 17.95 3.13 7.84
N SER A 148 17.94 4.46 7.74
CA SER A 148 17.31 5.31 8.74
C SER A 148 15.84 4.89 8.79
N VAL A 149 15.53 3.94 9.66
CA VAL A 149 14.20 3.79 10.22
C VAL A 149 13.99 5.07 11.02
N SER A 150 13.51 6.12 10.34
CA SER A 150 12.79 7.17 11.01
C SER A 150 11.73 6.44 11.80
N SER A 151 12.00 6.32 13.10
CA SER A 151 11.07 5.83 14.07
C SER A 151 10.07 6.95 14.21
N SER A 152 9.23 7.12 13.18
CA SER A 152 8.05 7.94 13.27
C SER A 152 7.22 7.24 14.32
N ILE A 153 7.33 7.75 15.54
CA ILE A 153 6.54 7.38 16.69
C ILE A 153 5.11 7.65 16.27
N SER A 154 4.49 6.65 15.61
CA SER A 154 3.06 6.64 15.35
C SER A 154 2.45 6.43 16.71
N SER A 155 2.30 7.53 17.45
CA SER A 155 1.54 7.63 18.67
C SER A 155 0.10 7.29 18.32
N THR A 156 -0.21 6.00 18.30
CA THR A 156 -1.58 5.55 18.54
C THR A 156 -1.75 5.58 20.06
N SER A 157 -1.74 6.80 20.61
CA SER A 157 -2.37 7.04 21.89
C SER A 157 -3.84 6.78 21.64
N SER A 158 -4.30 5.60 22.06
CA SER A 158 -5.71 5.33 22.31
C SER A 158 -6.15 6.22 23.48
N GLN A 159 -6.32 7.50 23.20
CA GLN A 159 -7.08 8.39 24.08
C GLN A 159 -8.45 8.53 23.46
N GLN A 160 -9.35 7.75 24.04
CA GLN A 160 -10.78 7.72 23.83
C GLN A 160 -11.32 9.16 23.89
N SER A 161 -11.85 9.64 22.77
CA SER A 161 -12.89 10.66 22.78
C SER A 161 -13.63 10.67 21.44
N ASP A 162 -14.95 10.48 21.56
CA ASP A 162 -16.05 10.72 20.62
C ASP A 162 -16.17 9.82 19.37
N GLY A 163 -16.98 8.77 19.49
CA GLY A 163 -17.57 8.01 18.37
C GLY A 163 -16.57 7.34 17.41
N ASP A 164 -15.58 6.63 17.95
CA ASP A 164 -14.43 6.17 17.17
C ASP A 164 -14.79 5.10 16.10
N ILE A 165 -14.89 5.52 14.85
CA ILE A 165 -14.82 4.69 13.63
C ILE A 165 -13.69 3.64 13.78
N PRO A 166 -14.01 2.34 13.88
CA PRO A 166 -13.00 1.32 14.10
C PRO A 166 -12.19 1.04 12.82
N ILE A 167 -10.89 0.77 12.98
CA ILE A 167 -10.03 0.23 11.91
C ILE A 167 -9.80 -1.25 12.20
N ILE A 168 -10.52 -2.08 11.45
CA ILE A 168 -10.46 -3.54 11.50
C ILE A 168 -9.61 -4.02 10.33
N VAL A 169 -8.56 -4.77 10.62
CA VAL A 169 -7.72 -5.44 9.61
C VAL A 169 -7.99 -6.95 9.68
N PRO A 170 -7.74 -7.69 8.59
CA PRO A 170 -7.77 -9.15 8.63
C PRO A 170 -6.90 -9.70 9.75
N ASN A 171 -7.23 -10.88 10.27
CA ASN A 171 -6.43 -11.50 11.31
C ASN A 171 -5.02 -11.81 10.79
N ARG A 172 -4.03 -11.71 11.67
CA ARG A 172 -2.68 -12.17 11.36
C ARG A 172 -2.71 -13.68 11.08
N PRO A 173 -1.98 -14.17 10.06
CA PRO A 173 -1.90 -15.61 9.80
C PRO A 173 -1.46 -16.39 11.04
N LYS A 174 -2.24 -17.42 11.38
CA LYS A 174 -1.94 -18.40 12.43
C LYS A 174 -1.39 -19.68 11.79
N GLY A 175 -0.58 -20.43 12.54
CA GLY A 175 -0.09 -21.73 12.12
C GLY A 175 -1.10 -22.84 12.40
N ASP A 176 -0.76 -24.08 12.03
CA ASP A 176 -1.59 -25.26 12.22
C ASP A 176 -1.89 -25.57 13.72
N THR A 177 -1.10 -25.01 14.64
CA THR A 177 -1.28 -25.13 16.10
C THR A 177 -2.07 -23.99 16.73
N GLU A 178 -2.75 -23.16 15.92
CA GLU A 178 -3.40 -21.89 16.31
C GLU A 178 -2.49 -20.80 16.90
N ASP A 179 -1.22 -21.10 17.12
CA ASP A 179 -0.22 -20.12 17.53
C ASP A 179 0.03 -19.11 16.41
N ALA A 180 0.15 -17.84 16.81
CA ALA A 180 0.44 -16.79 15.85
C ALA A 180 1.87 -16.92 15.32
N LEU A 181 2.00 -17.04 13.99
CA LEU A 181 3.30 -17.21 13.35
C LEU A 181 4.13 -15.92 13.48
N ASN A 182 5.36 -16.07 13.98
CA ASN A 182 6.33 -14.98 14.02
C ASN A 182 6.99 -14.72 12.66
N GLN A 183 6.92 -15.70 11.75
CA GLN A 183 7.46 -15.66 10.40
C GLN A 183 6.46 -16.31 9.44
N PHE A 184 6.06 -15.60 8.40
CA PHE A 184 5.08 -16.08 7.44
C PHE A 184 5.21 -15.32 6.11
N THR A 185 4.66 -15.89 5.03
CA THR A 185 4.48 -15.15 3.78
C THR A 185 3.15 -14.41 3.85
N CYS A 186 3.17 -13.08 3.76
CA CYS A 186 1.93 -12.29 3.81
C CYS A 186 1.10 -12.50 2.54
N LEU A 187 -0.21 -12.73 2.66
CA LEU A 187 -1.12 -13.00 1.54
C LEU A 187 -1.37 -11.78 0.62
N TYR A 188 -1.05 -10.57 1.09
CA TYR A 188 -1.35 -9.31 0.37
C TYR A 188 -0.15 -8.77 -0.40
N CYS A 189 1.00 -8.66 0.27
CA CYS A 189 2.24 -8.22 -0.35
C CYS A 189 3.05 -9.38 -0.94
N LEU A 190 2.73 -10.62 -0.55
CA LEU A 190 3.38 -11.85 -0.98
C LEU A 190 4.90 -11.88 -0.77
N THR A 191 5.34 -11.23 0.30
CA THR A 191 6.72 -11.26 0.76
C THR A 191 6.81 -11.96 2.10
N ALA A 192 8.00 -12.49 2.38
CA ALA A 192 8.36 -13.04 3.67
C ALA A 192 8.35 -11.92 4.72
N GLN A 193 7.61 -12.12 5.82
CA GLN A 193 7.43 -11.15 6.89
C GLN A 193 7.78 -11.79 8.23
N SER A 194 8.38 -11.01 9.13
CA SER A 194 8.57 -11.38 10.53
C SER A 194 7.85 -10.40 11.44
N ILE A 195 6.63 -10.77 11.85
CA ILE A 195 5.69 -9.89 12.56
C ILE A 195 5.14 -10.59 13.80
N GLN A 196 5.52 -10.08 14.97
CA GLN A 196 5.21 -10.69 16.26
C GLN A 196 3.98 -10.09 16.96
N THR A 197 3.46 -8.95 16.50
CA THR A 197 2.37 -8.24 17.18
C THR A 197 1.28 -7.78 16.21
N GLU A 198 0.02 -7.81 16.67
CA GLU A 198 -1.14 -7.32 15.89
C GLU A 198 -0.98 -5.85 15.48
N ARG A 199 -0.34 -5.03 16.31
CA ARG A 199 0.00 -3.64 15.97
C ARG A 199 0.90 -3.56 14.75
N ARG A 200 1.97 -4.37 14.69
CA ARG A 200 2.90 -4.40 13.55
C ARG A 200 2.23 -4.98 12.32
N TRP A 201 1.37 -5.98 12.49
CA TRP A 201 0.55 -6.54 11.41
C TRP A 201 -0.37 -5.49 10.79
N LYS A 202 -1.16 -4.80 11.62
CA LYS A 202 -2.02 -3.70 11.18
C LYS A 202 -1.26 -2.60 10.45
N LYS A 203 -0.06 -2.24 10.92
CA LYS A 203 0.82 -1.30 10.22
C LYS A 203 1.25 -1.86 8.86
N HIS A 204 1.71 -3.10 8.80
CA HIS A 204 2.14 -3.76 7.56
C HIS A 204 1.03 -3.78 6.50
N VAL A 205 -0.18 -4.22 6.86
CA VAL A 205 -1.33 -4.27 5.94
C VAL A 205 -1.66 -2.87 5.41
N LEU A 206 -1.67 -1.85 6.28
CA LEU A 206 -1.95 -0.48 5.86
C LEU A 206 -0.82 0.11 5.00
N ASP A 207 0.44 -0.15 5.33
CA ASP A 207 1.58 0.33 4.54
C ASP A 207 1.55 -0.30 3.13
N ASP A 208 1.20 -1.59 3.02
CA ASP A 208 1.05 -2.27 1.72
C ASP A 208 -0.14 -1.77 0.89
N LEU A 209 -1.26 -1.43 1.55
CA LEU A 209 -2.42 -0.85 0.88
C LEU A 209 -2.24 0.62 0.49
N GLN A 210 -1.24 1.32 1.06
CA GLN A 210 -0.95 2.73 0.82
C GLN A 210 -2.23 3.62 0.83
N PRO A 211 -2.88 3.86 1.98
CA PRO A 211 -4.21 4.46 2.06
C PRO A 211 -4.27 5.95 1.70
N TYR A 212 -3.15 6.66 1.72
CA TYR A 212 -3.12 8.11 1.74
C TYR A 212 -3.15 8.70 0.33
N VAL A 213 -4.22 9.43 0.01
CA VAL A 213 -4.44 10.11 -1.28
C VAL A 213 -5.09 11.47 -1.01
N CYS A 214 -4.80 12.45 -1.87
CA CYS A 214 -5.33 13.80 -1.68
C CYS A 214 -6.87 13.84 -1.75
N THR A 215 -7.50 14.52 -0.79
CA THR A 215 -8.96 14.60 -0.63
C THR A 215 -9.60 15.85 -1.23
N TYR A 216 -8.84 16.67 -1.96
CA TYR A 216 -9.33 17.91 -2.59
C TYR A 216 -9.58 17.71 -4.09
N SER A 217 -10.71 18.20 -4.60
CA SER A 217 -11.15 18.02 -5.98
C SER A 217 -10.13 18.52 -7.01
N GLU A 218 -9.66 19.76 -6.85
CA GLU A 218 -8.74 20.44 -7.78
C GLU A 218 -7.25 20.21 -7.47
N CYS A 219 -6.87 18.98 -7.10
CA CYS A 219 -5.47 18.62 -6.87
C CYS A 219 -4.80 18.04 -8.13
N SER A 220 -3.60 18.52 -8.46
CA SER A 220 -2.77 17.97 -9.54
C SER A 220 -2.21 16.58 -9.21
N LEU A 221 -2.02 16.27 -7.93
CA LEU A 221 -1.54 14.98 -7.43
C LEU A 221 -2.71 14.01 -7.13
N ASN A 222 -3.78 14.07 -7.94
CA ASN A 222 -5.00 13.28 -7.73
C ASN A 222 -4.79 11.76 -7.86
N ASP A 223 -3.81 11.32 -8.64
CA ASP A 223 -3.46 9.91 -8.82
C ASP A 223 -2.27 9.46 -7.95
N TYR A 224 -1.63 10.38 -7.21
CA TYR A 224 -0.46 10.08 -6.39
C TYR A 224 -0.86 9.46 -5.05
N VAL A 225 -0.10 8.44 -4.63
CA VAL A 225 -0.29 7.78 -3.35
C VAL A 225 0.89 8.09 -2.44
N PHE A 226 0.61 8.71 -1.30
CA PHE A 226 1.64 9.09 -0.34
C PHE A 226 2.01 7.88 0.53
N GLU A 227 3.30 7.75 0.85
CA GLU A 227 3.80 6.60 1.62
C GLU A 227 3.30 6.64 3.08
N ASN A 228 3.19 7.84 3.65
CA ASN A 228 2.88 8.00 5.05
C ASN A 228 1.88 9.14 5.31
N GLN A 229 1.29 9.10 6.51
CA GLN A 229 0.25 10.03 6.93
C GLN A 229 0.76 11.48 7.07
N ASP A 230 2.05 11.65 7.37
CA ASP A 230 2.64 12.95 7.64
C ASP A 230 2.85 13.70 6.32
N GLU A 231 3.42 13.04 5.33
CA GLU A 231 3.65 13.55 3.97
C GLU A 231 2.33 13.96 3.29
N TRP A 232 1.33 13.08 3.32
CA TRP A 232 0.00 13.39 2.77
C TRP A 232 -0.65 14.60 3.45
N PHE A 233 -0.64 14.64 4.79
CA PHE A 233 -1.29 15.74 5.51
C PHE A 233 -0.53 17.05 5.33
N GLN A 234 0.80 16.99 5.23
CA GLN A 234 1.63 18.15 4.90
C GLN A 234 1.34 18.66 3.49
N HIS A 235 1.19 17.76 2.51
CA HIS A 235 0.77 18.14 1.17
C HIS A 235 -0.58 18.88 1.19
N GLU A 236 -1.60 18.34 1.88
CA GLU A 236 -2.90 19.00 1.98
C GLU A 236 -2.81 20.34 2.72
N ALA A 237 -2.00 20.42 3.78
CA ALA A 237 -1.79 21.65 4.52
C ALA A 237 -1.15 22.75 3.66
N GLN A 238 -0.16 22.40 2.83
CA GLN A 238 0.55 23.34 1.98
C GLN A 238 -0.25 23.72 0.73
N SER A 239 -0.94 22.75 0.13
CA SER A 239 -1.54 22.90 -1.20
C SER A 239 -3.02 23.28 -1.16
N HIS A 240 -3.72 23.01 -0.05
CA HIS A 240 -5.17 23.20 0.02
C HIS A 240 -5.64 23.96 1.27
N ARG A 241 -5.00 23.77 2.42
CA ARG A 241 -5.38 24.46 3.68
C ARG A 241 -4.51 25.67 3.92
N SER A 242 -4.72 26.72 3.16
CA SER A 242 -3.96 27.95 3.34
C SER A 242 -4.88 29.09 3.71
N LYS A 243 -4.32 30.02 4.48
CA LYS A 243 -4.94 31.31 4.74
C LYS A 243 -4.14 32.37 4.00
N TRP A 244 -4.80 33.45 3.63
CA TRP A 244 -4.18 34.59 2.99
C TRP A 244 -4.16 35.77 3.94
N PHE A 245 -3.07 36.54 3.89
CA PHE A 245 -2.83 37.66 4.78
C PHE A 245 -2.36 38.86 3.97
N CYS A 246 -2.89 40.04 4.26
CA CYS A 246 -2.25 41.26 3.83
C CYS A 246 -1.13 41.61 4.84
N ASN A 247 0.01 42.08 4.36
CA ASN A 247 1.16 42.45 5.21
C ASN A 247 0.98 43.80 5.92
N VAL A 248 -0.26 44.29 6.02
CA VAL A 248 -0.61 45.51 6.74
C VAL A 248 -1.23 45.09 8.08
N ASP A 249 -0.62 45.53 9.18
CA ASP A 249 -0.93 45.05 10.55
C ASP A 249 -2.39 45.21 10.98
N THR A 250 -3.17 46.05 10.29
CA THR A 250 -4.60 46.30 10.59
C THR A 250 -5.56 45.41 9.79
N HIS A 251 -5.08 44.58 8.89
CA HIS A 251 -5.92 43.79 7.98
C HIS A 251 -6.18 42.38 8.50
N GLU A 252 -7.38 41.89 8.24
CA GLU A 252 -7.82 40.55 8.67
C GLU A 252 -7.23 39.44 7.78
N GLN A 253 -7.36 38.19 8.27
CA GLN A 253 -6.97 36.99 7.54
C GLN A 253 -8.13 36.51 6.67
N PHE A 254 -7.81 35.95 5.51
CA PHE A 254 -8.81 35.43 4.57
C PHE A 254 -8.68 33.92 4.44
N ASP A 255 -9.81 33.21 4.47
CA ASP A 255 -9.87 31.76 4.28
C ASP A 255 -9.92 31.38 2.79
N ASN A 256 -10.29 32.32 1.91
CA ASN A 256 -10.37 32.11 0.47
C ASN A 256 -9.45 33.06 -0.30
N ALA A 257 -8.89 32.54 -1.40
CA ALA A 257 -8.08 33.33 -2.31
C ALA A 257 -8.88 34.47 -2.97
N SER A 258 -10.15 34.22 -3.32
CA SER A 258 -11.00 35.21 -3.98
C SER A 258 -11.23 36.44 -3.10
N ASP A 259 -11.56 36.22 -1.83
CA ASP A 259 -11.79 37.29 -0.85
C ASP A 259 -10.51 38.12 -0.63
N PHE A 260 -9.35 37.45 -0.54
CA PHE A 260 -8.07 38.14 -0.48
C PHE A 260 -7.79 38.97 -1.75
N LEU A 261 -8.05 38.41 -2.94
CA LEU A 261 -7.84 39.14 -4.20
C LEU A 261 -8.78 40.35 -4.32
N GLU A 262 -10.01 40.23 -3.84
CA GLU A 262 -10.97 41.33 -3.78
C GLU A 262 -10.51 42.41 -2.79
N HIS A 263 -10.08 42.01 -1.59
CA HIS A 263 -9.44 42.90 -0.61
C HIS A 263 -8.27 43.68 -1.23
N MET A 264 -7.35 42.98 -1.91
CA MET A 264 -6.18 43.60 -2.55
C MET A 264 -6.57 44.54 -3.68
N LYS A 265 -7.66 44.26 -4.41
CA LYS A 265 -8.18 45.17 -5.43
C LYS A 265 -8.78 46.42 -4.81
N VAL A 266 -9.62 46.30 -3.79
CA VAL A 266 -10.39 47.43 -3.23
C VAL A 266 -9.50 48.36 -2.41
N LEU A 267 -8.64 47.82 -1.54
CA LEU A 267 -7.87 48.63 -0.59
C LEU A 267 -6.46 48.98 -1.09
N HIS A 268 -5.94 48.26 -2.09
CA HIS A 268 -4.59 48.48 -2.63
C HIS A 268 -4.56 48.76 -4.14
N GLU A 269 -5.70 49.11 -4.76
CA GLU A 269 -5.79 49.44 -6.21
C GLU A 269 -4.78 50.51 -6.63
N ASN A 270 -4.59 51.52 -5.78
CA ASN A 270 -3.76 52.69 -6.07
C ASN A 270 -2.26 52.38 -5.97
N VAL A 271 -1.88 51.26 -5.36
CA VAL A 271 -0.49 50.89 -5.08
C VAL A 271 -0.02 49.74 -5.97
N LEU A 272 -0.94 48.85 -6.38
CA LEU A 272 -0.60 47.59 -7.06
C LEU A 272 -1.33 47.44 -8.39
N ARG A 273 -0.58 47.18 -9.46
CA ARG A 273 -1.16 46.81 -10.76
C ARG A 273 -1.80 45.43 -10.70
N ARG A 274 -2.85 45.18 -11.50
CA ARG A 274 -3.63 43.91 -11.46
C ARG A 274 -2.78 42.65 -11.70
N ASP A 275 -1.75 42.73 -12.54
CA ASP A 275 -0.79 41.65 -12.81
C ASP A 275 0.09 41.30 -11.59
N GLN A 276 0.35 42.28 -10.73
CA GLN A 276 1.09 42.10 -9.48
C GLN A 276 0.21 41.43 -8.41
N ILE A 277 -1.09 41.75 -8.37
CA ILE A 277 -2.04 41.20 -7.39
C ILE A 277 -2.14 39.67 -7.50
N SER A 278 -2.18 39.12 -8.72
CA SER A 278 -2.17 37.66 -8.92
C SER A 278 -0.88 36.99 -8.45
N SER A 279 0.27 37.67 -8.61
CA SER A 279 1.56 37.17 -8.14
C SER A 279 1.65 37.18 -6.61
N LEU A 280 1.08 38.21 -5.98
CA LEU A 280 1.02 38.37 -4.53
C LEU A 280 0.14 37.31 -3.85
N GLN A 281 -0.91 36.83 -4.51
CA GLN A 281 -1.75 35.74 -3.99
C GLN A 281 -0.94 34.52 -3.56
N ARG A 282 0.14 34.20 -4.28
CA ARG A 282 1.02 33.07 -3.93
C ARG A 282 1.98 33.40 -2.79
N ILE A 283 2.44 34.64 -2.71
CA ILE A 283 3.42 35.11 -1.71
C ILE A 283 2.75 35.30 -0.34
N CYS A 284 1.54 35.86 -0.33
CA CYS A 284 0.73 36.13 0.85
C CYS A 284 -0.02 34.89 1.39
N ARG A 285 0.25 33.72 0.81
CA ARG A 285 -0.37 32.45 1.18
C ARG A 285 0.44 31.80 2.30
N VAL A 286 -0.21 31.53 3.43
CA VAL A 286 0.40 30.83 4.57
C VAL A 286 -0.29 29.48 4.77
N PRO A 287 0.45 28.35 4.68
CA PRO A 287 -0.06 27.03 5.04
C PRO A 287 -0.54 26.97 6.49
N THR A 288 -1.73 26.42 6.69
CA THR A 288 -2.28 26.24 8.03
C THR A 288 -1.60 25.07 8.73
N ARG A 289 -1.11 25.30 9.96
CA ARG A 289 -0.57 24.25 10.84
C ARG A 289 -1.62 23.69 11.81
N SER A 290 -2.86 24.17 11.72
CA SER A 290 -3.96 23.73 12.59
C SER A 290 -4.23 22.23 12.42
N GLN A 291 -4.32 21.54 13.55
CA GLN A 291 -4.84 20.17 13.59
C GLN A 291 -6.37 20.15 13.73
N PHE A 292 -6.98 21.30 13.99
CA PHE A 292 -8.42 21.47 14.04
C PHE A 292 -8.97 21.84 12.66
N GLY A 293 -10.12 21.27 12.30
CA GLY A 293 -10.88 21.67 11.13
C GLY A 293 -12.04 20.74 10.83
N VAL A 294 -12.75 21.04 9.73
CA VAL A 294 -13.86 20.23 9.23
C VAL A 294 -13.31 19.13 8.30
N CYS A 295 -13.80 17.90 8.48
CA CYS A 295 -13.43 16.78 7.63
C CYS A 295 -14.03 16.94 6.22
N PRO A 296 -13.23 16.93 5.14
CA PRO A 296 -13.75 17.06 3.77
C PRO A 296 -14.52 15.84 3.27
N LEU A 297 -14.52 14.73 4.02
CA LEU A 297 -15.25 13.51 3.64
C LEU A 297 -16.58 13.39 4.37
N CYS A 298 -16.61 13.64 5.68
CA CYS A 298 -17.80 13.42 6.50
C CYS A 298 -18.39 14.69 7.12
N GLU A 299 -17.81 15.86 6.83
CA GLU A 299 -18.26 17.19 7.28
C GLU A 299 -18.28 17.40 8.80
N LYS A 300 -17.74 16.45 9.57
CA LYS A 300 -17.60 16.57 11.02
C LYS A 300 -16.38 17.40 11.38
N THR A 301 -16.56 18.31 12.33
CA THR A 301 -15.47 19.04 12.97
C THR A 301 -14.64 18.10 13.84
N SER A 302 -13.31 18.19 13.75
CA SER A 302 -12.40 17.39 14.55
C SER A 302 -11.27 18.24 15.12
N LYS A 303 -10.94 18.02 16.40
CA LYS A 303 -9.73 18.59 17.06
C LYS A 303 -8.44 17.95 16.54
N LYS A 304 -8.53 16.75 15.97
CA LYS A 304 -7.40 15.98 15.40
C LYS A 304 -7.75 15.55 13.97
N LEU A 305 -7.92 16.54 13.10
CA LEU A 305 -8.33 16.37 11.70
C LEU A 305 -7.44 15.37 10.96
N LYS A 306 -6.12 15.46 11.16
CA LYS A 306 -5.14 14.55 10.55
C LYS A 306 -5.43 13.07 10.83
N THR A 307 -5.67 12.72 12.10
CA THR A 307 -5.93 11.32 12.49
C THR A 307 -7.34 10.90 12.09
N HIS A 308 -8.31 11.81 12.19
CA HIS A 308 -9.69 11.55 11.80
C HIS A 308 -9.81 11.24 10.30
N LEU A 309 -9.24 12.09 9.44
CA LEU A 309 -9.29 11.93 7.99
C LEU A 309 -8.48 10.73 7.51
N ALA A 310 -7.30 10.51 8.08
CA ALA A 310 -6.50 9.30 7.83
C ALA A 310 -7.26 8.00 8.12
N ARG A 311 -8.18 8.01 9.09
CA ARG A 311 -8.99 6.86 9.45
C ARG A 311 -10.01 6.52 8.37
N HIS A 312 -10.68 7.52 7.81
CA HIS A 312 -11.57 7.32 6.67
C HIS A 312 -10.80 6.71 5.47
N LEU A 313 -9.63 7.27 5.15
CA LEU A 313 -8.77 6.75 4.09
C LEU A 313 -8.34 5.30 4.33
N LYS A 314 -7.94 4.97 5.56
CA LYS A 314 -7.60 3.58 5.96
C LYS A 314 -8.77 2.63 5.76
N GLN A 315 -9.98 3.00 6.16
CA GLN A 315 -11.15 2.16 5.96
C GLN A 315 -11.49 1.94 4.48
N LEU A 316 -11.39 2.98 3.67
CA LEU A 316 -11.59 2.85 2.22
C LEU A 316 -10.54 1.92 1.61
N ALA A 317 -9.28 2.05 2.01
CA ALA A 317 -8.23 1.15 1.54
C ALA A 317 -8.48 -0.31 1.96
N LEU A 318 -8.92 -0.54 3.20
CA LEU A 318 -9.24 -1.87 3.73
C LEU A 318 -10.43 -2.52 3.03
N PHE A 319 -11.39 -1.73 2.53
CA PHE A 319 -12.51 -2.25 1.73
C PHE A 319 -12.05 -2.96 0.45
N ALA A 320 -10.81 -2.73 -0.01
CA ALA A 320 -10.23 -3.46 -1.14
C ALA A 320 -9.94 -4.94 -0.82
N ILE A 321 -9.76 -5.30 0.45
CA ILE A 321 -9.51 -6.68 0.87
C ILE A 321 -10.82 -7.49 0.78
N PRO A 322 -10.78 -8.74 0.27
CA PRO A 322 -11.96 -9.61 0.26
C PRO A 322 -12.53 -9.86 1.67
N GLN A 323 -13.85 -9.84 1.79
CA GLN A 323 -14.51 -10.02 3.09
C GLN A 323 -14.24 -11.39 3.72
N THR A 324 -13.98 -12.41 2.89
CA THR A 324 -13.59 -13.76 3.32
C THR A 324 -12.38 -13.77 4.25
N ASP A 325 -11.47 -12.81 4.07
CA ASP A 325 -10.23 -12.73 4.85
C ASP A 325 -10.47 -12.16 6.26
N TYR A 326 -11.65 -11.58 6.49
CA TYR A 326 -12.10 -11.14 7.81
C TYR A 326 -12.89 -12.23 8.55
N MET A 327 -13.32 -13.28 7.84
CA MET A 327 -14.25 -14.32 8.33
C MET A 327 -13.56 -15.60 8.81
N SER A 328 -12.26 -15.54 9.13
CA SER A 328 -11.55 -16.72 9.65
C SER A 328 -11.98 -17.01 11.11
N GLU A 329 -12.96 -17.90 11.23
CA GLU A 329 -13.19 -18.84 12.34
C GLU A 329 -13.62 -18.24 13.69
N SER A 330 -14.82 -17.66 13.73
CA SER A 330 -15.62 -17.54 14.96
C SER A 330 -17.08 -18.02 14.83
N ASP A 331 -17.53 -18.43 13.64
CA ASP A 331 -18.97 -18.63 13.39
C ASP A 331 -19.33 -20.07 12.97
N THR A 332 -18.39 -21.01 13.03
CA THR A 332 -18.68 -22.43 12.71
C THR A 332 -19.30 -23.21 13.87
N GLU A 333 -19.40 -22.62 15.06
CA GLU A 333 -20.06 -23.27 16.21
C GLU A 333 -21.56 -22.91 16.34
N ASP A 334 -21.97 -21.72 15.87
CA ASP A 334 -23.38 -21.28 15.97
C ASP A 334 -24.29 -21.88 14.89
N ALA A 335 -23.73 -22.43 13.81
CA ALA A 335 -24.53 -23.11 12.79
C ALA A 335 -24.99 -24.53 13.18
N LYS A 336 -24.46 -25.10 14.28
CA LYS A 336 -24.87 -26.43 14.78
C LYS A 336 -25.89 -26.38 15.92
N SER A 337 -26.01 -25.25 16.62
CA SER A 337 -27.02 -25.07 17.69
C SER A 337 -28.43 -24.83 17.13
N ASP A 338 -28.55 -24.23 15.94
CA ASP A 338 -29.85 -23.97 15.30
C ASP A 338 -30.52 -25.20 14.66
N ILE A 339 -29.80 -26.32 14.50
CA ILE A 339 -30.39 -27.59 14.04
C ILE A 339 -30.95 -28.41 15.21
N ALA A 340 -30.46 -28.20 16.43
CA ALA A 340 -30.93 -28.91 17.62
C ALA A 340 -32.23 -28.31 18.21
N HIS A 341 -32.53 -27.03 17.97
CA HIS A 341 -33.73 -26.38 18.50
C HIS A 341 -34.98 -26.48 17.61
N ARG A 342 -34.90 -27.13 16.45
CA ARG A 342 -36.05 -27.41 15.56
C ARG A 342 -36.59 -28.84 15.65
N SER A 343 -36.07 -29.65 16.58
CA SER A 343 -36.45 -31.06 16.74
C SER A 343 -36.99 -31.39 18.14
N HIS A 344 -37.78 -30.49 18.75
CA HIS A 344 -38.60 -30.80 19.91
C HIS A 344 -39.95 -30.10 19.87
#